data_AF-A0A848LC18-F1
#
_entry.id   AF-A0A848LC18-F1
#
_cell.length_a   1.000
_cell.length_b   1.000
_cell.length_c   1.000
_cell.angle_alpha   90.00
_cell.angle_beta   90.00
_cell.angle_gamma   90.00
#
_symmetry.space_group_name_H-M   'P 1'
#
loop_
_entity.id
_entity.type
_entity.pdbx_description
1 polymer ?
#
loop_
_entity_poly.entity_id
_entity_poly.type
_entity_poly.pdbx_seq_one_letter_code
_entity_poly.pdbx_strand_id
1 'polypeptide(L)'
;MGGRSLRGSRGLPPADHDPAQLPSRDAGCDIFLPHATASRLHAYFGQDPTTGAWTLTDAGSQNGTFLDGVLIMPGRSSPLLGRASLRFGRAELLFLQPAALEEYLLARSP
;
A
#
# COMPACT_ATOMS: atom_id res chain seq x y z
N MET A 1 24.38 41.59 33.73
CA MET A 1 23.91 40.20 33.49
C MET A 1 22.43 40.27 33.15
N GLY A 2 22.01 39.66 32.04
CA GLY A 2 20.60 39.60 31.64
C GLY A 2 20.39 40.11 30.20
N GLY A 3 20.65 39.24 29.22
CA GLY A 3 20.55 39.57 27.81
C GLY A 3 19.94 38.44 26.97
N ARG A 4 18.66 38.62 26.66
CA ARG A 4 17.99 38.40 25.35
C ARG A 4 17.87 36.97 24.79
N SER A 5 16.63 36.49 24.89
CA SER A 5 15.79 35.84 23.85
C SER A 5 16.46 35.47 22.52
N LEU A 6 16.39 34.18 22.18
CA LEU A 6 16.52 33.69 20.81
C LEU A 6 15.23 32.95 20.42
N ARG A 7 14.33 33.67 19.74
CA ARG A 7 13.43 33.06 18.75
C ARG A 7 14.23 32.88 17.46
N GLY A 8 14.58 31.64 17.15
CA GLY A 8 15.13 31.25 15.85
C GLY A 8 14.08 30.45 15.08
N SER A 9 13.69 30.99 13.93
CA SER A 9 12.72 30.51 12.96
C SER A 9 12.93 29.05 12.50
N ARG A 10 11.86 28.25 12.55
CA ARG A 10 11.77 26.98 11.80
C ARG A 10 11.63 27.33 10.31
N GLY A 11 12.74 27.28 9.58
CA GLY A 11 12.71 27.12 8.13
C GLY A 11 12.49 25.63 7.81
N LEU A 12 11.36 25.29 7.20
CA LEU A 12 11.22 24.01 6.51
C LEU A 12 12.11 24.08 5.25
N PRO A 13 13.02 23.13 5.01
CA PRO A 13 13.69 23.05 3.72
C PRO A 13 12.67 22.73 2.61
N PRO A 14 12.88 23.23 1.38
CA PRO A 14 11.99 22.98 0.25
C PRO A 14 11.89 21.47 -0.03
N ALA A 15 10.68 21.03 -0.39
CA ALA A 15 10.40 19.67 -0.83
C ALA A 15 10.91 19.45 -2.26
N ASP A 16 12.23 19.49 -2.43
CA ASP A 16 12.90 18.95 -3.61
C ASP A 16 13.20 17.49 -3.31
N HIS A 17 12.25 16.61 -3.61
CA HIS A 17 12.49 15.18 -3.57
C HIS A 17 13.44 14.83 -4.72
N ASP A 18 14.67 14.44 -4.39
CA ASP A 18 15.61 13.82 -5.33
C ASP A 18 14.98 12.53 -5.91
N PRO A 19 14.84 12.40 -7.25
CA PRO A 19 14.33 11.16 -7.86
C PRO A 19 15.22 9.93 -7.58
N ALA A 20 16.44 10.12 -7.05
CA ALA A 20 17.36 9.04 -6.69
C ALA A 20 17.09 8.40 -5.32
N GLN A 21 16.15 8.92 -4.53
CA GLN A 21 15.81 8.35 -3.21
C GLN A 21 14.44 7.69 -3.19
N LEU A 22 14.16 6.86 -4.20
CA LEU A 22 13.19 5.78 -4.05
C LEU A 22 13.75 4.85 -2.98
N PRO A 23 13.11 4.69 -1.79
CA PRO A 23 13.58 3.71 -0.83
C PRO A 23 13.64 2.35 -1.53
N SER A 24 14.86 1.82 -1.60
CA SER A 24 15.20 0.56 -2.25
C SER A 24 14.40 -0.60 -1.65
N ARG A 25 14.31 -1.69 -2.42
CA ARG A 25 13.81 -3.03 -2.04
C ARG A 25 14.38 -3.64 -0.73
N ASP A 26 15.22 -2.92 0.01
CA ASP A 26 15.88 -3.39 1.23
C ASP A 26 14.99 -3.41 2.48
N ALA A 27 13.72 -3.00 2.37
CA ALA A 27 12.77 -2.99 3.49
C ALA A 27 11.72 -4.09 3.38
N GLY A 28 12.09 -5.34 3.08
CA GLY A 28 11.21 -6.52 3.22
C GLY A 28 9.85 -6.47 2.49
N CYS A 29 9.68 -5.58 1.51
CA CYS A 29 8.46 -5.39 0.76
C CYS A 29 8.69 -5.79 -0.70
N ASP A 30 7.87 -6.69 -1.22
CA ASP A 30 7.99 -7.18 -2.60
C ASP A 30 7.50 -6.17 -3.65
N ILE A 31 6.50 -5.36 -3.27
CA ILE A 31 5.81 -4.40 -4.14
C ILE A 31 5.97 -3.00 -3.55
N PHE A 32 6.57 -2.09 -4.33
CA PHE A 32 6.65 -0.68 -3.99
C PHE A 32 5.49 0.10 -4.60
N LEU A 33 4.76 0.84 -3.77
CA LEU A 33 3.65 1.68 -4.19
C LEU A 33 4.01 3.16 -3.96
N PRO A 34 4.34 3.93 -5.01
CA PRO A 34 4.73 5.33 -4.91
C PRO A 34 3.53 6.24 -4.66
N HIS A 35 2.83 6.04 -3.54
CA HIS A 35 1.65 6.80 -3.19
C HIS A 35 1.77 7.36 -1.77
N ALA A 36 1.62 8.68 -1.60
CA ALA A 36 1.89 9.36 -0.33
C ALA A 36 1.03 8.89 0.85
N THR A 37 -0.14 8.31 0.58
CA THR A 37 -1.02 7.75 1.62
C THR A 37 -0.79 6.26 1.88
N ALA A 38 0.04 5.58 1.08
CA ALA A 38 0.42 4.21 1.32
C ALA A 38 1.53 4.20 2.38
N SER A 39 1.40 3.30 3.34
CA SER A 39 2.38 3.14 4.41
C SER A 39 3.58 2.35 3.87
N ARG A 40 4.76 2.54 4.47
CA ARG A 40 5.99 1.83 4.05
C ARG A 40 5.82 0.32 4.01
N LEU A 41 5.17 -0.23 5.05
CA LEU A 41 4.60 -1.57 5.08
C LEU A 41 3.10 -1.39 5.29
N HIS A 42 2.30 -1.55 4.24
CA HIS A 42 0.87 -1.25 4.28
C HIS A 42 0.02 -2.50 4.50
N ALA A 43 0.28 -3.52 3.69
CA ALA A 43 -0.39 -4.80 3.75
C ALA A 43 0.54 -5.88 3.20
N TYR A 44 0.24 -7.13 3.49
CA TYR A 44 0.92 -8.28 2.92
C TYR A 44 -0.09 -9.31 2.43
N PHE A 45 0.31 -10.01 1.37
CA PHE A 45 -0.46 -11.12 0.82
C PHE A 45 0.05 -12.42 1.43
N GLY A 46 -0.88 -13.30 1.79
CA GLY A 46 -0.58 -14.67 2.17
C GLY A 46 -1.19 -15.64 1.18
N GLN A 47 -0.54 -16.77 0.94
CA GLN A 47 -1.12 -17.87 0.20
C GLN A 47 -1.09 -19.12 1.07
N ASP A 48 -2.24 -19.77 1.21
CA ASP A 48 -2.31 -21.08 1.84
C ASP A 48 -1.61 -22.11 0.93
N PRO A 49 -0.60 -22.84 1.43
CA PRO A 49 0.20 -23.74 0.60
C PRO A 49 -0.53 -25.02 0.18
N THR A 50 -1.64 -25.38 0.85
CA THR A 50 -2.40 -26.61 0.58
C THR A 50 -3.53 -26.35 -0.39
N THR A 51 -4.25 -25.24 -0.20
CA THR A 51 -5.43 -24.87 -0.99
C THR A 51 -5.10 -23.88 -2.11
N GLY A 52 -3.96 -23.18 -2.02
CA GLY A 52 -3.60 -22.09 -2.92
C GLY A 52 -4.42 -20.81 -2.71
N ALA A 53 -5.26 -20.76 -1.67
CA ALA A 53 -6.14 -19.64 -1.39
C ALA A 53 -5.34 -18.39 -1.00
N TRP A 54 -5.65 -17.27 -1.62
CA TRP A 54 -5.03 -15.99 -1.32
C TRP A 54 -5.75 -15.29 -0.17
N THR A 55 -4.95 -14.56 0.61
CA THR A 55 -5.43 -13.70 1.69
C THR A 55 -4.70 -12.37 1.63
N LEU A 56 -5.35 -11.35 2.16
CA LEU A 56 -4.79 -10.01 2.35
C LEU A 56 -4.90 -9.63 3.82
N THR A 57 -3.81 -9.12 4.38
CA THR A 57 -3.77 -8.62 5.76
C THR A 57 -3.21 -7.21 5.78
N ASP A 58 -3.97 -6.28 6.37
CA ASP A 58 -3.47 -4.94 6.66
C ASP A 58 -2.44 -4.98 7.80
N ALA A 59 -1.30 -4.33 7.61
CA ALA A 59 -0.15 -4.37 8.52
C ALA A 59 -0.20 -3.31 9.63
N GLY A 60 -1.38 -2.75 9.93
CA GLY A 60 -1.53 -1.59 10.81
C GLY A 60 -1.31 -0.29 10.06
N SER A 61 -1.83 -0.20 8.84
CA SER A 61 -1.61 0.96 7.99
C SER A 61 -2.27 2.23 8.54
N GLN A 62 -1.68 3.41 8.24
CA GLN A 62 -2.21 4.68 8.75
C GLN A 62 -3.56 5.06 8.14
N ASN A 63 -3.77 4.74 6.86
CA ASN A 63 -4.95 5.16 6.09
C ASN A 63 -5.92 4.01 5.78
N GLY A 64 -5.63 2.82 6.31
CA GLY A 64 -6.46 1.62 6.13
C GLY A 64 -6.30 0.94 4.77
N THR A 65 -6.59 -0.35 4.78
CA THR A 65 -6.75 -1.20 3.60
C THR A 65 -8.23 -1.50 3.37
N PHE A 66 -8.68 -1.37 2.14
CA PHE A 66 -10.04 -1.68 1.73
C PHE A 66 -10.03 -2.81 0.70
N LEU A 67 -10.93 -3.78 0.88
CA LEU A 67 -11.19 -4.90 -0.02
C LEU A 67 -12.63 -4.79 -0.50
N ASP A 68 -12.82 -4.66 -1.82
CA ASP A 68 -14.11 -4.46 -2.48
C ASP A 68 -14.95 -3.34 -1.82
N GLY A 69 -14.26 -2.23 -1.48
CA GLY A 69 -14.85 -1.05 -0.85
C GLY A 69 -15.02 -1.15 0.67
N VAL A 70 -14.81 -2.31 1.29
CA VAL A 70 -14.96 -2.53 2.73
C VAL A 70 -13.61 -2.42 3.44
N LEU A 71 -13.55 -1.62 4.52
CA LEU A 71 -12.36 -1.52 5.38
C LEU A 71 -12.13 -2.86 6.09
N ILE A 72 -10.95 -3.46 5.91
CA ILE A 72 -10.60 -4.72 6.58
C ILE A 72 -9.90 -4.44 7.92
N MET A 73 -10.01 -5.40 8.85
CA MET A 73 -9.42 -5.26 10.17
C MET A 73 -7.90 -5.48 10.15
N PRO A 74 -7.08 -4.57 10.69
CA PRO A 74 -5.64 -4.75 10.81
C PRO A 74 -5.25 -6.06 11.51
N GLY A 75 -4.21 -6.72 11.00
CA GLY A 75 -3.68 -7.98 11.54
C GLY A 75 -4.56 -9.22 11.32
N ARG A 76 -5.74 -9.09 10.70
CA ARG A 76 -6.62 -10.23 10.38
C ARG A 76 -6.58 -10.53 8.88
N SER A 77 -6.25 -11.78 8.55
CA SER A 77 -6.32 -12.28 7.18
C SER A 77 -7.74 -12.26 6.65
N SER A 78 -7.93 -11.55 5.53
CA SER A 78 -9.18 -11.49 4.78
C SER A 78 -9.03 -12.30 3.49
N PRO A 79 -9.97 -13.20 3.14
CA PRO A 79 -9.90 -13.97 1.90
C PRO A 79 -9.87 -13.05 0.68
N LEU A 80 -9.01 -13.38 -0.29
CA LEU A 80 -8.86 -12.64 -1.53
C LEU A 80 -9.26 -13.52 -2.71
N LEU A 81 -10.39 -13.19 -3.32
CA LEU A 81 -10.97 -13.96 -4.43
C LEU A 81 -10.23 -13.67 -5.75
N GLY A 82 -10.51 -14.49 -6.77
CA GLY A 82 -9.80 -14.44 -8.06
C GLY A 82 -9.80 -13.08 -8.76
N ARG A 83 -10.79 -12.24 -8.49
CA ARG A 83 -10.77 -10.81 -8.81
C ARG A 83 -11.17 -10.02 -7.57
N ALA A 84 -10.45 -8.95 -7.26
CA ALA A 84 -10.81 -8.09 -6.13
C ALA A 84 -10.31 -6.66 -6.33
N SER A 85 -11.14 -5.68 -5.98
CA SER A 85 -10.74 -4.28 -5.91
C SER A 85 -10.05 -4.04 -4.57
N LEU A 86 -8.84 -3.52 -4.62
CA LEU A 86 -8.05 -3.19 -3.44
C LEU A 86 -7.83 -1.70 -3.38
N ARG A 87 -7.85 -1.13 -2.17
CA ARG A 87 -7.42 0.25 -1.96
C ARG A 87 -6.55 0.37 -0.72
N PHE A 88 -5.36 0.91 -0.90
CA PHE A 88 -4.36 1.14 0.14
C PHE A 88 -4.22 2.64 0.38
N GLY A 89 -4.87 3.15 1.43
CA GLY A 89 -5.14 4.58 1.56
C GLY A 89 -5.96 5.10 0.37
N ARG A 90 -5.36 5.85 -0.55
CA ARG A 90 -5.99 6.30 -1.81
C ARG A 90 -5.42 5.64 -3.07
N ALA A 91 -4.43 4.76 -2.93
CA ALA A 91 -3.95 3.99 -4.07
C ALA A 91 -4.98 2.91 -4.40
N GLU A 92 -5.52 2.92 -5.62
CA GLU A 92 -6.45 1.90 -6.13
C GLU A 92 -5.70 0.84 -6.92
N LEU A 93 -6.00 -0.42 -6.64
CA LEU A 93 -5.39 -1.57 -7.28
C LEU A 93 -6.47 -2.59 -7.63
N LEU A 94 -6.18 -3.42 -8.63
CA LEU A 94 -6.98 -4.57 -8.98
C LEU A 94 -6.13 -5.82 -8.79
N PHE A 95 -6.61 -6.74 -7.96
CA PHE A 95 -6.05 -8.08 -7.86
C PHE A 95 -6.74 -9.00 -8.87
N LEU A 96 -5.94 -9.73 -9.64
CA LEU A 96 -6.39 -10.73 -10.61
C LEU A 96 -5.52 -11.98 -10.45
N GLN A 97 -6.16 -13.11 -10.15
CA GLN A 97 -5.55 -14.41 -10.39
C GLN A 97 -5.48 -14.69 -11.89
N PRO A 98 -4.59 -15.60 -12.35
CA PRO A 98 -4.40 -15.86 -13.77
C PRO A 98 -5.69 -16.13 -14.55
N ALA A 99 -6.59 -16.97 -14.02
CA ALA A 99 -7.87 -17.25 -14.68
C ALA A 99 -8.77 -16.01 -14.81
N ALA A 100 -8.82 -15.16 -13.78
CA ALA A 100 -9.59 -13.92 -13.83
C ALA A 100 -8.96 -12.85 -14.74
N LEU A 101 -7.64 -12.88 -14.93
CA LEU A 101 -6.94 -11.99 -15.85
C LEU A 101 -7.35 -12.26 -17.29
N GLU A 102 -7.46 -13.53 -17.69
CA GLU A 102 -7.92 -13.91 -19.04
C GLU A 102 -9.31 -13.34 -19.34
N GLU A 103 -10.26 -13.56 -18.43
CA GLU A 103 -11.63 -13.02 -18.53
C GLU A 103 -11.61 -11.48 -18.61
N TYR A 104 -10.80 -10.84 -17.77
CA TYR A 104 -10.68 -9.39 -17.72
C TYR A 104 -10.13 -8.80 -19.02
N LEU A 105 -9.13 -9.44 -19.62
CA LEU A 105 -8.54 -9.01 -20.88
C LEU A 105 -9.51 -9.18 -22.05
N LEU A 106 -10.25 -10.30 -22.10
CA LEU A 106 -11.29 -10.52 -23.12
C LEU A 106 -12.41 -9.48 -23.01
N ALA A 107 -12.87 -9.18 -21.79
CA ALA A 107 -13.93 -8.20 -21.55
C ALA A 107 -13.51 -6.75 -21.88
N ARG A 108 -12.20 -6.48 -22.00
CA ARG A 108 -11.62 -5.17 -22.30
C ARG A 108 -10.93 -5.11 -23.66
N SER A 109 -11.05 -6.16 -24.46
CA SER A 109 -10.55 -6.17 -25.83
C SER A 109 -11.49 -5.32 -26.72
N PRO A 110 -10.94 -4.46 -27.59
CA PRO A 110 -11.72 -3.53 -28.41
C PRO A 110 -12.60 -4.22 -29.46
#